data_AF-F2NAW1-F1
#
_entry.id   AF-F2NAW1-F1
#
_cell.length_a   1.000
_cell.length_b   1.000
_cell.length_c   1.000
_cell.angle_alpha   90.00
_cell.angle_beta   90.00
_cell.angle_gamma   90.00
#
_symmetry.space_group_name_H-M   'P 1'
#
loop_
_entity.id
_entity.type
_entity.pdbx_description
1 polymer ?
#
loop_
_entity_poly.entity_id
_entity_poly.type
_entity_poly.pdbx_seq_one_letter_code
_entity_poly.pdbx_strand_id
1 'polypeptide(L)'
;MNTLTIGCVILLVVYFIGSEMAKRYLYRSFEVSFMSERYDECIHLLDGVPMRILFPRFNLFFMRMNVCMAKAEMSDVDYMIDRLLTAHFTRAQRRAVISRALVFFEQSGCAERAAAMRREQEKLDIADKSKQR
;
A
#
# COMPACT_ATOMS: atom_id res chain seq x y z
N MET A 1 -14.43 -37.65 -15.01
CA MET A 1 -13.73 -36.85 -13.97
C MET A 1 -12.97 -37.83 -13.09
N ASN A 2 -11.64 -37.84 -13.16
CA ASN A 2 -10.82 -38.82 -12.45
C ASN A 2 -10.73 -38.44 -10.97
N THR A 3 -10.65 -39.41 -10.05
CA THR A 3 -10.53 -39.16 -8.60
C THR A 3 -9.36 -38.24 -8.25
N LEU A 4 -8.27 -38.30 -9.00
CA LEU A 4 -7.13 -37.38 -8.90
C LEU A 4 -7.51 -35.93 -9.24
N THR A 5 -8.33 -35.71 -10.27
CA THR A 5 -8.81 -34.35 -10.62
C THR A 5 -9.72 -33.78 -9.54
N ILE A 6 -10.57 -34.63 -8.94
CA ILE A 6 -11.43 -34.21 -7.82
C ILE A 6 -10.58 -33.83 -6.61
N GLY A 7 -9.57 -34.63 -6.27
CA GLY A 7 -8.62 -34.34 -5.20
C GLY A 7 -7.86 -33.02 -5.42
N CYS A 8 -7.34 -32.79 -6.62
CA CYS A 8 -6.64 -31.54 -6.96
C CYS A 8 -7.56 -30.31 -6.85
N VAL A 9 -8.82 -30.42 -7.31
CA VAL A 9 -9.79 -29.33 -7.22
C VAL A 9 -10.11 -29.00 -5.76
N ILE A 10 -10.33 -30.02 -4.91
CA ILE A 10 -10.58 -29.81 -3.48
C ILE A 10 -9.39 -29.10 -2.82
N LEU A 11 -8.15 -29.52 -3.11
CA LEU A 11 -6.95 -28.90 -2.55
C LEU A 11 -6.82 -27.43 -2.97
N LEU A 12 -7.05 -27.12 -4.25
CA LEU A 12 -7.06 -25.75 -4.74
C LEU A 12 -8.12 -24.89 -4.03
N VAL A 13 -9.33 -25.41 -3.87
CA VAL A 13 -10.41 -24.70 -3.16
C VAL A 13 -10.02 -24.42 -1.71
N VAL A 14 -9.50 -25.42 -0.99
CA VAL A 14 -9.02 -25.25 0.39
C VAL A 14 -7.89 -24.23 0.46
N TYR A 15 -6.95 -24.26 -0.48
CA TYR A 15 -5.86 -23.29 -0.56
C TYR A 15 -6.38 -21.87 -0.76
N PHE A 16 -7.31 -21.66 -1.69
CA PHE A 16 -7.91 -20.34 -1.94
C PHE A 16 -8.64 -19.83 -0.70
N ILE A 17 -9.52 -20.63 -0.09
CA ILE A 17 -10.27 -20.25 1.11
C ILE A 17 -9.30 -19.95 2.27
N GLY A 18 -8.32 -20.81 2.50
CA GLY A 18 -7.30 -20.61 3.54
C GLY A 18 -6.50 -19.33 3.33
N SER A 19 -6.10 -19.04 2.10
CA SER A 19 -5.34 -17.83 1.76
C SER A 19 -6.15 -16.55 1.99
N GLU A 20 -7.44 -16.54 1.65
CA GLU A 20 -8.33 -15.40 1.88
C GLU A 20 -8.61 -15.19 3.37
N MET A 21 -8.78 -16.25 4.15
CA MET A 21 -8.92 -16.15 5.61
C MET A 21 -7.65 -15.63 6.26
N ALA A 22 -6.47 -16.12 5.83
CA ALA A 22 -5.18 -15.64 6.33
C ALA A 22 -4.96 -14.16 6.00
N LYS A 23 -5.27 -13.71 4.77
CA LYS A 23 -5.23 -12.29 4.40
C LYS A 23 -6.11 -11.44 5.32
N ARG A 24 -7.36 -11.85 5.52
CA ARG A 24 -8.31 -11.13 6.40
C ARG A 24 -7.82 -11.06 7.83
N TYR A 25 -7.28 -12.15 8.36
CA TYR A 25 -6.72 -12.20 9.70
C TYR A 25 -5.53 -11.23 9.84
N LEU A 26 -4.55 -11.30 8.93
CA LEU A 26 -3.37 -10.42 8.97
C LEU A 26 -3.73 -8.96 8.79
N TYR A 27 -4.65 -8.65 7.88
CA TYR A 27 -5.15 -7.29 7.69
C TYR A 27 -5.83 -6.75 8.95
N ARG A 28 -6.65 -7.58 9.61
CA ARG A 28 -7.31 -7.19 10.86
C ARG A 28 -6.30 -6.98 11.99
N SER A 29 -5.29 -7.84 12.11
CA SER A 29 -4.22 -7.66 13.11
C SER A 29 -3.43 -6.38 12.86
N PHE A 30 -3.15 -6.05 11.59
CA PHE A 30 -2.55 -4.78 11.19
C PHE A 30 -3.45 -3.61 11.59
N GLU A 31 -4.73 -3.63 11.23
CA GLU A 31 -5.68 -2.56 11.52
C GLU A 31 -5.85 -2.33 13.02
N VAL A 32 -5.98 -3.40 13.81
CA VAL A 32 -6.06 -3.31 15.27
C VAL A 32 -4.81 -2.66 15.87
N SER A 33 -3.62 -3.06 15.40
CA SER A 33 -2.35 -2.49 15.87
C SER A 33 -2.21 -1.02 15.46
N PHE A 34 -2.62 -0.69 14.22
CA PHE A 34 -2.59 0.66 13.68
C PHE A 34 -3.53 1.60 14.45
N MET A 35 -4.76 1.17 14.71
CA MET A 35 -5.75 1.95 15.47
C MET A 35 -5.39 2.07 16.95
N SER A 36 -4.57 1.14 17.46
CA SER A 36 -4.02 1.22 18.83
C SER A 36 -2.71 2.02 18.90
N GLU A 37 -2.33 2.71 17.82
CA GLU A 37 -1.07 3.49 17.71
C GLU A 37 0.20 2.68 17.96
N ARG A 38 0.14 1.35 17.86
CA ARG A 38 1.28 0.44 18.01
C ARG A 38 2.03 0.33 16.68
N TYR A 39 2.63 1.44 16.25
CA TYR A 39 3.25 1.55 14.93
C TYR A 39 4.44 0.61 14.71
N ASP A 40 5.25 0.35 15.73
CA ASP A 40 6.36 -0.61 15.62
C ASP A 40 5.87 -2.04 15.36
N GLU A 41 4.75 -2.43 15.99
CA GLU A 41 4.09 -3.72 15.75
C GLU A 41 3.54 -3.81 14.32
N CYS A 42 2.98 -2.72 13.79
CA CYS A 42 2.56 -2.64 12.39
C CYS A 42 3.74 -2.86 11.44
N ILE A 43 4.88 -2.22 11.69
CA ILE A 43 6.09 -2.38 10.88
C ILE A 43 6.60 -3.82 10.96
N HIS A 44 6.67 -4.39 12.15
CA HIS A 44 7.11 -5.77 12.35
C HIS A 44 6.19 -6.78 11.64
N LEU A 45 4.88 -6.54 11.66
CA LEU A 45 3.90 -7.36 10.96
C LEU A 45 4.10 -7.28 9.44
N LEU A 46 4.30 -6.08 8.89
CA LEU A 46 4.55 -5.86 7.45
C LEU A 46 5.85 -6.48 6.96
N ASP A 47 6.86 -6.60 7.83
CA ASP A 47 8.12 -7.26 7.51
C ASP A 47 8.05 -8.79 7.56
N GLY A 48 6.96 -9.34 8.12
CA GLY A 48 6.70 -10.77 8.19
C GLY A 48 6.54 -11.44 6.82
N VAL A 49 7.07 -12.67 6.71
CA VAL A 49 6.92 -13.52 5.52
C VAL A 49 5.46 -13.69 5.07
N PRO A 50 4.48 -13.91 5.97
CA PRO A 50 3.07 -14.05 5.56
C PRO A 50 2.53 -12.81 4.83
N MET A 51 2.87 -11.61 5.30
CA MET A 51 2.47 -10.36 4.65
C MET A 51 3.07 -10.23 3.25
N ARG A 52 4.36 -10.57 3.09
CA ARG A 52 5.07 -10.51 1.80
C ARG A 52 4.54 -11.50 0.76
N ILE A 53 4.03 -12.65 1.19
CA ILE A 53 3.47 -13.67 0.31
C ILE A 53 2.02 -13.33 -0.08
N LEU A 54 1.21 -12.93 0.91
CA LEU A 54 -0.23 -12.82 0.73
C LEU A 54 -0.67 -11.47 0.13
N PHE A 55 0.13 -10.42 0.26
CA PHE A 55 -0.22 -9.09 -0.22
C PHE A 55 0.66 -8.64 -1.38
N PRO A 56 0.09 -7.93 -2.37
CA PRO A 56 0.86 -7.27 -3.41
C PRO A 56 1.87 -6.28 -2.80
N ARG A 57 3.03 -6.16 -3.45
CA ARG A 57 4.11 -5.28 -3.00
C ARG A 57 3.66 -3.82 -2.81
N PHE A 58 2.80 -3.32 -3.70
CA PHE A 58 2.22 -1.98 -3.57
C PHE A 58 1.40 -1.81 -2.28
N ASN A 59 0.59 -2.81 -1.91
CA ASN A 59 -0.24 -2.73 -0.70
C ASN A 59 0.61 -2.66 0.57
N LEU A 60 1.68 -3.46 0.64
CA LEU A 60 2.63 -3.44 1.75
C LEU A 60 3.31 -2.07 1.88
N PHE A 61 3.72 -1.51 0.74
CA PHE A 61 4.31 -0.18 0.68
C PHE A 61 3.34 0.92 1.11
N PHE A 62 2.09 0.86 0.64
CA PHE A 62 1.06 1.83 0.99
C PHE A 62 0.68 1.75 2.47
N MET A 63 0.56 0.55 3.03
CA MET A 63 0.37 0.33 4.47
C MET A 63 1.54 0.90 5.28
N ARG A 64 2.80 0.63 4.87
CA ARG A 64 3.99 1.18 5.53
C ARG A 64 4.01 2.71 5.49
N MET A 65 3.67 3.31 4.34
CA MET A 65 3.55 4.77 4.20
C MET A 65 2.52 5.36 5.18
N ASN A 66 1.35 4.73 5.31
CA ASN A 66 0.35 5.16 6.28
C ASN A 66 0.84 5.08 7.73
N VAL A 67 1.61 4.04 8.08
CA VAL A 67 2.24 3.92 9.40
C VAL A 67 3.24 5.06 9.64
N CYS A 68 4.13 5.35 8.70
CA CYS A 68 5.08 6.45 8.82
C CYS A 68 4.38 7.81 8.96
N MET A 69 3.31 8.05 8.19
CA MET A 69 2.51 9.27 8.30
C MET A 69 1.81 9.38 9.65
N ALA A 70 1.27 8.28 10.18
CA ALA A 70 0.60 8.26 11.48
C ALA A 70 1.58 8.49 12.64
N LYS A 71 2.81 7.97 12.53
CA LYS A 71 3.91 8.23 13.48
C LYS A 71 4.40 9.69 13.44
N ALA A 72 3.98 10.49 12.44
CA ALA A 72 4.33 11.90 12.23
C ALA A 72 5.84 12.19 12.11
N GLU A 73 6.63 11.20 11.70
CA GLU A 73 8.07 11.35 11.50
C GLU A 73 8.35 11.79 10.07
N MET A 74 8.52 13.10 9.86
CA MET A 74 8.60 13.70 8.51
C MET A 74 9.73 13.11 7.65
N SER A 75 10.90 12.81 8.22
CA SER A 75 12.03 12.22 7.50
C SER A 75 11.69 10.86 6.89
N ASP A 76 10.95 10.04 7.62
CA ASP A 76 10.55 8.70 7.18
C ASP A 76 9.49 8.78 6.09
N VAL A 77 8.58 9.75 6.20
CA VAL A 77 7.52 9.99 5.21
C VAL A 77 8.12 10.49 3.90
N ASP A 78 9.05 11.46 3.95
CA ASP A 78 9.76 11.97 2.79
C ASP A 78 10.52 10.86 2.06
N TYR A 79 11.33 10.09 2.80
CA TYR A 79 12.08 8.97 2.24
C TYR A 79 11.15 7.92 1.61
N MET A 80 10.04 7.59 2.27
CA MET A 80 9.06 6.65 1.75
C MET A 80 8.39 7.16 0.48
N ILE A 81 7.98 8.42 0.42
CA ILE A 81 7.34 9.01 -0.76
C ILE A 81 8.32 9.05 -1.93
N ASP A 82 9.56 9.48 -1.72
CA ASP A 82 10.59 9.52 -2.77
C ASP A 82 10.86 8.11 -3.33
N ARG A 83 10.88 7.09 -2.46
CA ARG A 83 10.98 5.68 -2.87
C ARG A 83 9.76 5.19 -3.66
N LEU A 84 8.56 5.64 -3.31
CA LEU A 84 7.33 5.27 -4.02
C LEU A 84 7.21 5.97 -5.38
N LEU A 85 7.74 7.18 -5.50
CA LEU A 85 7.76 7.92 -6.75
C LEU A 85 8.79 7.36 -7.75
N THR A 86 9.87 6.76 -7.26
CA THR A 86 10.87 6.07 -8.11
C THR A 86 10.46 4.64 -8.48
N ALA A 87 9.54 4.02 -7.75
CA ALA A 87 9.06 2.68 -8.06
C ALA A 87 8.18 2.63 -9.33
N HIS A 88 8.28 1.51 -10.04
CA HIS A 88 7.40 1.18 -11.17
C HIS A 88 6.00 0.79 -10.69
N PHE A 89 5.16 1.79 -10.44
CA PHE A 89 3.74 1.63 -10.15
C PHE A 89 2.86 2.05 -11.33
N THR A 90 1.65 1.51 -11.38
CA THR A 90 0.64 1.95 -12.34
C THR A 90 0.27 3.41 -12.06
N ARG A 91 -0.28 4.11 -13.06
CA ARG A 91 -0.72 5.51 -12.88
C ARG A 91 -1.74 5.67 -11.74
N ALA A 92 -2.66 4.70 -11.60
CA ALA A 92 -3.65 4.69 -10.53
C ALA A 92 -2.99 4.56 -9.14
N GLN A 93 -2.04 3.65 -9.00
CA GLN A 93 -1.26 3.47 -7.76
C GLN A 93 -0.44 4.71 -7.42
N ARG A 94 0.21 5.31 -8.42
CA ARG A 94 0.96 6.56 -8.27
C ARG A 94 0.05 7.72 -7.83
N ARG A 95 -1.14 7.86 -8.42
CA ARG A 95 -2.13 8.87 -8.02
C ARG A 95 -2.57 8.68 -6.56
N ALA A 96 -2.79 7.44 -6.11
CA ALA A 96 -3.16 7.15 -4.72
C ALA A 96 -2.07 7.53 -3.71
N VAL A 97 -0.79 7.33 -4.07
CA VAL A 97 0.34 7.77 -3.23
C VAL A 97 0.42 9.30 -3.19
N ILE A 98 0.36 9.96 -4.35
CA ILE A 98 0.47 11.42 -4.45
C ILE A 98 -0.66 12.11 -3.70
N SER A 99 -1.91 11.64 -3.84
CA SER A 99 -3.05 12.25 -3.14
C SER A 99 -2.91 12.13 -1.63
N ARG A 100 -2.46 10.98 -1.13
CA ARG A 100 -2.24 10.77 0.31
C ARG A 100 -1.08 11.61 0.84
N ALA A 101 0.02 11.67 0.10
CA ALA A 101 1.19 12.50 0.40
C ALA A 101 0.84 13.99 0.43
N LEU A 102 0.07 14.47 -0.54
CA LEU A 102 -0.34 15.87 -0.62
C LEU A 102 -1.11 16.30 0.64
N VAL A 103 -2.11 15.52 1.04
CA VAL A 103 -2.89 15.79 2.27
C VAL A 103 -1.97 15.85 3.48
N PHE A 104 -1.01 14.93 3.60
CA PHE A 104 -0.06 14.93 4.72
C PHE A 104 0.82 16.18 4.73
N PHE A 105 1.39 16.58 3.59
CA PHE A 105 2.25 17.76 3.52
C PHE A 105 1.50 19.07 3.73
N GLU A 106 0.24 19.15 3.30
CA GLU A 106 -0.63 20.29 3.58
C GLU A 106 -0.93 20.41 5.07
N GLN A 107 -1.24 19.30 5.73
CA GLN A 107 -1.46 19.24 7.19
C GLN A 107 -0.17 19.55 7.98
N SER A 108 0.99 19.13 7.48
CA SER A 108 2.29 19.35 8.12
C SER A 108 2.88 20.74 7.87
N GLY A 109 2.24 21.57 7.04
CA GLY A 109 2.71 22.93 6.71
C GLY A 109 3.88 23.00 5.72
N CYS A 110 4.25 21.87 5.10
CA CYS A 110 5.36 21.80 4.14
C CYS A 110 4.91 22.24 2.74
N ALA A 111 4.75 23.55 2.54
CA ALA A 111 4.25 24.14 1.29
C ALA A 111 5.05 23.73 0.04
N GLU A 112 6.37 23.60 0.16
CA GLU A 112 7.25 23.20 -0.95
C GLU A 112 6.95 21.77 -1.43
N ARG A 113 6.94 20.80 -0.51
CA ARG A 113 6.63 19.40 -0.82
C ARG A 113 5.18 19.25 -1.33
N ALA A 114 4.22 19.97 -0.74
CA ALA A 114 2.85 19.98 -1.22
C ALA A 114 2.74 20.55 -2.66
N ALA A 115 3.49 21.61 -2.98
CA ALA A 115 3.54 22.14 -4.35
C ALA A 115 4.19 21.15 -5.33
N ALA A 116 5.25 20.45 -4.92
CA ALA A 116 5.87 19.40 -5.72
C ALA A 116 4.89 18.25 -6.03
N MET A 117 4.14 17.79 -5.03
CA MET A 117 3.13 16.74 -5.22
C MET A 117 1.99 17.18 -6.14
N ARG A 118 1.53 18.45 -6.06
CA ARG A 118 0.53 19.00 -6.98
C ARG A 118 0.99 19.00 -8.44
N ARG A 119 2.25 19.36 -8.69
CA ARG A 119 2.83 19.30 -10.04
C ARG A 119 2.88 17.87 -10.59
N GLU A 120 3.24 16.91 -9.74
CA GLU A 120 3.22 15.49 -10.13
C GLU A 120 1.80 14.99 -10.43
N GLN A 121 0.81 15.43 -9.66
CA GLN A 121 -0.60 15.13 -9.92
C GLN A 121 -1.07 15.71 -11.27
N GLU A 122 -0.75 16.97 -11.54
CA GLU A 122 -1.11 17.65 -12.80
C GLU A 122 -0.50 16.95 -14.02
N LYS A 123 0.78 16.54 -13.95
CA LYS A 123 1.43 15.76 -15.01
C LYS A 123 0.67 14.46 -15.32
N LEU A 124 0.19 13.77 -14.29
CA LEU A 124 -0.58 12.54 -14.48
C LEU A 124 -1.94 12.82 -15.12
N ASP A 125 -2.60 13.90 -14.73
CA ASP A 125 -3.91 14.27 -15.27
C ASP A 125 -3.81 14.69 -16.75
N ILE A 126 -2.75 15.40 -17.14
CA ILE A 126 -2.44 15.72 -18.54
C ILE A 126 -2.17 14.45 -19.34
N ALA A 127 -1.35 13.54 -18.80
CA ALA A 127 -0.99 12.29 -19.47
C ALA A 127 -2.16 11.31 -19.63
N ASP A 128 -3.18 11.39 -18.77
CA ASP A 128 -4.41 10.62 -18.90
C ASP A 128 -5.32 11.22 -19.97
N LYS A 129 -5.47 12.55 -19.99
CA LYS A 129 -6.22 13.28 -21.04
C LYS A 129 -5.65 13.06 -22.44
N SER A 130 -4.33 12.95 -22.57
CA SER A 130 -3.69 12.72 -23.87
C SER A 130 -3.87 11.30 -24.42
N LYS A 131 -4.25 10.33 -23.57
CA LYS A 131 -4.44 8.92 -23.94
C LYS A 131 -5.89 8.59 -24.31
N GLN A 132 -6.81 9.52 -24.04
CA GLN A 132 -8.24 9.44 -24.38
C GLN A 132 -8.57 10.16 -25.70
N ARG A 133 -7.59 10.82 -26.33
CA ARG A 133 -7.66 11.36 -27.71
C ARG A 133 -6.98 10.39 -28.66
#